data_AF-A0A8G1RFK8-F1
#
_entry.id   AF-A0A8G1RFK8-F1
#
_cell.length_a   1.000
_cell.length_b   1.000
_cell.length_c   1.000
_cell.angle_alpha   90.00
_cell.angle_beta   90.00
_cell.angle_gamma   90.00
#
_symmetry.space_group_name_H-M   'P 1'
#
loop_
_entity.id
_entity.type
_entity.pdbx_description
1 polymer ?
#
loop_
_entity_poly.entity_id
_entity_poly.type
_entity_poly.pdbx_seq_one_letter_code
_entity_poly.pdbx_strand_id
1 'polypeptide(L)'
;MAQRIPNHLVSNSLLPYLSSSPSTSLFRLTTAYTSSSLTDASRPASRSFSTTRPSQTKLRREMIRWLRGKGSELQHHTPGETNYITHTNKPFPGNPLYRSDPILSEDMRNEIHRQVTVQNKSVRAVSVQYSVDMRRVAAVVRLVELENQMKEQGKSLALPYARAIHEMVPVTHLREHDDRRKSHETINDLPVHRLTDPQIFYPVSESRQFNRIDAGRVFSAAPALRNQRAEWLEANPDETIRRITQESPANIEKVGKGDEEHQVLLPADARIPHPHMITHERNRLTIGKTEPAEVRQKYRERLEQETQVELQRKERAQQRLEMKTQKVQPENSRFEFRFTDVVVSRETTGLTGRGHKAPGRRYGVPSSDRKKGQVKIPTRVKV
;
A
#
# COMPACT_ATOMS: atom_id res chain seq x y z
N MET A 1 20.70 -45.02 -14.01
CA MET A 1 20.14 -44.40 -15.24
C MET A 1 18.70 -44.06 -14.97
N ALA A 2 18.40 -42.77 -14.74
CA ALA A 2 17.07 -42.31 -14.34
C ALA A 2 16.15 -42.14 -15.57
N GLN A 3 14.94 -42.67 -15.49
CA GLN A 3 13.97 -42.67 -16.57
C GLN A 3 13.36 -41.26 -16.74
N ARG A 4 13.31 -40.83 -18.01
CA ARG A 4 12.84 -39.51 -18.46
C ARG A 4 11.31 -39.49 -18.47
N ILE A 5 10.70 -38.68 -17.60
CA ILE A 5 9.25 -38.49 -17.55
C ILE A 5 8.84 -37.52 -18.68
N PRO A 6 7.82 -37.83 -19.50
CA PRO A 6 7.35 -36.94 -20.55
C PRO A 6 6.46 -35.82 -20.00
N ASN A 7 6.72 -34.58 -20.44
CA ASN A 7 5.87 -33.42 -20.18
C ASN A 7 4.58 -33.52 -21.00
N HIS A 8 3.46 -33.88 -20.35
CA HIS A 8 2.15 -33.79 -20.97
C HIS A 8 1.58 -32.38 -20.76
N LEU A 9 1.31 -31.67 -21.86
CA LEU A 9 0.49 -30.46 -21.86
C LEU A 9 -0.93 -30.83 -21.42
N VAL A 10 -1.40 -30.27 -20.30
CA VAL A 10 -2.75 -30.46 -19.80
C VAL A 10 -3.63 -29.34 -20.35
N SER A 11 -4.39 -29.65 -21.41
CA SER A 11 -5.49 -28.81 -21.85
C SER A 11 -6.70 -29.04 -20.92
N ASN A 12 -6.92 -28.12 -19.98
CA ASN A 12 -8.15 -28.11 -19.18
C ASN A 12 -9.31 -27.61 -20.04
N SER A 13 -10.03 -28.56 -20.65
CA SER A 13 -11.38 -28.33 -21.16
C SER A 13 -12.33 -29.27 -20.44
N LEU A 14 -13.32 -28.67 -19.76
CA LEU A 14 -14.75 -29.03 -19.76
C LEU A 14 -15.38 -28.83 -18.37
N LEU A 15 -15.89 -27.61 -18.15
CA LEU A 15 -17.09 -27.39 -17.32
C LEU A 15 -18.33 -27.65 -18.20
N PRO A 16 -19.28 -28.49 -17.78
CA PRO A 16 -20.61 -28.53 -18.38
C PRO A 16 -21.51 -27.47 -17.70
N TYR A 17 -22.60 -27.09 -18.37
CA TYR A 17 -23.62 -26.11 -17.96
C TYR A 17 -23.38 -24.64 -18.30
N LEU A 18 -23.64 -24.29 -19.56
CA LEU A 18 -24.40 -23.09 -19.91
C LEU A 18 -25.39 -23.47 -21.02
N SER A 19 -26.58 -23.93 -20.63
CA SER A 19 -27.73 -23.92 -21.53
C SER A 19 -28.25 -22.48 -21.62
N SER A 20 -28.54 -22.05 -22.84
CA SER A 20 -29.13 -20.75 -23.14
C SER A 20 -30.60 -20.72 -22.71
N SER A 21 -30.98 -19.78 -21.86
CA SER A 21 -32.39 -19.37 -21.71
C SER A 21 -32.60 -17.99 -22.37
N PRO A 22 -33.69 -17.78 -23.13
CA PRO A 22 -33.94 -16.52 -23.80
C PRO A 22 -34.83 -15.57 -22.98
N SER A 23 -34.51 -14.28 -23.11
CA SER A 23 -35.39 -13.10 -23.16
C SER A 23 -36.24 -12.71 -21.94
N THR A 24 -35.83 -11.59 -21.35
CA THR A 24 -36.66 -10.64 -20.60
C THR A 24 -37.67 -9.94 -21.51
N SER A 25 -38.96 -10.13 -21.21
CA SER A 25 -40.08 -9.43 -21.85
C SER A 25 -40.21 -8.01 -21.30
N LEU A 26 -40.04 -6.99 -22.15
CA LEU A 26 -40.43 -5.62 -21.85
C LEU A 26 -41.92 -5.44 -22.16
N PHE A 27 -42.68 -5.05 -21.14
CA PHE A 27 -44.09 -4.69 -21.23
C PHE A 27 -44.32 -3.57 -22.25
N ARG A 28 -45.22 -3.79 -23.21
CA ARG A 28 -45.87 -2.73 -23.99
C ARG A 28 -47.37 -2.76 -23.69
N LEU A 29 -47.88 -1.65 -23.17
CA LEU A 29 -49.30 -1.36 -23.09
C LEU A 29 -49.83 -1.02 -24.49
N THR A 30 -50.88 -1.69 -24.95
CA THR A 30 -51.82 -1.14 -25.92
C THR A 30 -53.23 -1.69 -25.68
N THR A 31 -54.05 -0.78 -25.15
CA THR A 31 -55.50 -0.55 -25.25
C THR A 31 -56.35 -1.55 -26.05
N ALA A 32 -57.39 -2.05 -25.39
CA ALA A 32 -58.49 -2.81 -25.98
C ALA A 32 -59.46 -1.89 -26.74
N TYR A 33 -59.86 -2.32 -27.94
CA TYR A 33 -61.12 -1.93 -28.56
C TYR A 33 -61.77 -3.16 -29.19
N THR A 34 -63.02 -3.40 -28.79
CA THR A 34 -63.91 -4.44 -29.27
C THR A 34 -64.67 -3.97 -30.52
N SER A 35 -64.68 -4.78 -31.57
CA SER A 35 -65.81 -4.81 -32.52
C SER A 35 -65.85 -6.13 -33.30
N SER A 36 -66.94 -6.84 -33.03
CA SER A 36 -67.72 -7.84 -33.79
C SER A 36 -67.35 -8.26 -35.24
N SER A 37 -67.69 -9.55 -35.46
CA SER A 37 -68.38 -10.18 -36.60
C SER A 37 -67.60 -10.77 -37.80
N LEU A 38 -67.72 -12.11 -37.85
CA LEU A 38 -68.11 -13.00 -38.96
C LEU A 38 -67.10 -13.42 -40.05
N THR A 39 -66.97 -14.76 -40.10
CA THR A 39 -66.83 -15.68 -41.25
C THR A 39 -65.65 -15.56 -42.19
N ASP A 40 -64.90 -16.67 -42.26
CA ASP A 40 -64.62 -17.47 -43.47
C ASP A 40 -63.14 -17.87 -43.64
N ALA A 41 -62.97 -19.01 -44.27
CA ALA A 41 -61.83 -19.92 -44.31
C ALA A 41 -60.46 -19.28 -44.57
N SER A 42 -59.50 -19.60 -43.69
CA SER A 42 -58.16 -20.03 -44.11
C SER A 42 -57.43 -20.72 -42.95
N ARG A 43 -56.82 -21.86 -43.27
CA ARG A 43 -55.99 -22.71 -42.40
C ARG A 43 -55.01 -21.83 -41.60
N PRO A 44 -54.77 -22.08 -40.29
CA PRO A 44 -53.63 -21.47 -39.64
C PRO A 44 -52.38 -22.03 -40.32
N ALA A 45 -51.72 -21.21 -41.13
CA ALA A 45 -50.37 -21.49 -41.56
C ALA A 45 -49.54 -21.69 -40.30
N SER A 46 -49.20 -22.95 -40.01
CA SER A 46 -48.20 -23.31 -39.03
C SER A 46 -46.91 -22.64 -39.47
N ARG A 47 -46.66 -21.42 -38.98
CA ARG A 47 -45.38 -20.75 -39.15
C ARG A 47 -44.35 -21.66 -38.51
N SER A 48 -43.59 -22.35 -39.34
CA SER A 48 -42.46 -23.15 -38.91
C SER A 48 -41.59 -22.27 -38.02
N PHE A 49 -41.39 -22.70 -36.76
CA PHE A 49 -40.32 -22.14 -35.94
C PHE A 49 -39.04 -22.34 -36.73
N SER A 50 -38.48 -21.24 -37.24
CA SER A 50 -37.25 -21.29 -38.03
C SER A 50 -36.14 -21.86 -37.15
N THR A 51 -35.64 -23.04 -37.53
CA THR A 51 -34.47 -23.68 -36.91
C THR A 51 -33.15 -23.03 -37.34
N THR A 52 -33.22 -21.95 -38.12
CA THR A 52 -32.05 -21.18 -38.56
C THR A 52 -31.40 -20.47 -37.38
N ARG A 53 -30.17 -20.87 -37.04
CA ARG A 53 -29.34 -20.16 -36.05
C ARG A 53 -29.34 -18.66 -36.39
N PRO A 54 -29.58 -17.75 -35.43
CA PRO A 54 -29.60 -16.32 -35.71
C PRO A 54 -28.25 -15.91 -36.31
N SER A 55 -28.28 -15.23 -37.46
CA SER A 55 -27.06 -14.80 -38.15
C SER A 55 -26.24 -13.92 -37.20
N GLN A 56 -24.94 -14.17 -37.09
CA GLN A 56 -24.07 -13.37 -36.22
C GLN A 56 -24.10 -11.88 -36.62
N THR A 57 -24.21 -11.00 -35.63
CA THR A 57 -24.16 -9.55 -35.86
C THR A 57 -22.82 -9.13 -36.48
N LYS A 58 -22.79 -7.99 -37.20
CA LYS A 58 -21.55 -7.45 -37.78
C LYS A 58 -20.44 -7.30 -36.74
N LEU A 59 -20.76 -6.73 -35.58
CA LEU A 59 -19.82 -6.58 -34.46
C LEU A 59 -19.26 -7.93 -33.97
N ARG A 60 -20.10 -8.97 -33.87
CA ARG A 60 -19.64 -10.31 -33.47
C ARG A 60 -18.68 -10.92 -34.49
N ARG A 61 -18.96 -10.72 -35.80
CA ARG A 61 -18.06 -11.18 -36.87
C ARG A 61 -16.71 -10.46 -36.83
N GLU A 62 -16.71 -9.14 -36.59
CA GLU A 62 -15.49 -8.35 -36.45
C GLU A 62 -14.68 -8.75 -35.21
N MET A 63 -15.33 -8.93 -34.06
CA MET A 63 -14.70 -9.44 -32.83
C MET A 63 -14.06 -10.81 -33.06
N ILE A 64 -14.77 -11.77 -33.66
CA ILE A 64 -14.23 -13.11 -33.93
C ILE A 64 -13.06 -13.04 -34.92
N ARG A 65 -13.12 -12.17 -35.93
CA ARG A 65 -12.00 -11.93 -36.84
C ARG A 65 -10.76 -11.44 -36.09
N TRP A 66 -10.92 -10.51 -35.14
CA TRP A 66 -9.81 -10.04 -34.31
C TRP A 66 -9.27 -11.14 -33.39
N LEU A 67 -10.14 -11.87 -32.68
CA LEU A 67 -9.76 -12.96 -31.78
C LEU A 67 -8.98 -14.08 -32.48
N ARG A 68 -9.35 -14.41 -33.73
CA ARG A 68 -8.65 -15.42 -34.54
C ARG A 68 -7.39 -14.89 -35.21
N GLY A 69 -7.29 -13.58 -35.39
CA GLY A 69 -6.09 -12.90 -35.91
C GLY A 69 -5.21 -12.46 -34.76
N LYS A 70 -5.06 -11.14 -34.59
CA LYS A 70 -4.19 -10.52 -33.57
C LYS A 70 -4.43 -11.00 -32.13
N GLY A 71 -5.68 -11.29 -31.77
CA GLY A 71 -6.03 -11.71 -30.41
C GLY A 71 -5.59 -13.14 -30.07
N SER A 72 -5.19 -13.95 -31.06
CA SER A 72 -4.76 -15.34 -30.84
C SER A 72 -3.47 -15.44 -30.03
N GLU A 73 -2.60 -14.44 -30.14
CA GLU A 73 -1.36 -14.31 -29.36
C GLU A 73 -1.65 -14.25 -27.85
N LEU A 74 -2.81 -13.72 -27.45
CA LEU A 74 -3.22 -13.55 -26.06
C LEU A 74 -3.93 -14.79 -25.49
N GLN A 75 -4.12 -15.85 -26.28
CA GLN A 75 -4.83 -17.05 -25.86
C GLN A 75 -4.05 -17.83 -24.80
N HIS A 76 -2.72 -17.85 -24.92
CA HIS A 76 -1.80 -18.49 -24.00
C HIS A 76 -0.72 -17.49 -23.59
N HIS A 77 -0.24 -17.56 -22.35
CA HIS A 77 0.88 -16.73 -21.93
C HIS A 77 2.19 -17.28 -22.47
N THR A 78 3.15 -16.39 -22.62
CA THR A 78 4.54 -16.69 -22.92
C THR A 78 5.32 -16.73 -21.60
N PRO A 79 5.89 -17.87 -21.18
CA PRO A 79 6.58 -17.96 -19.90
C PRO A 79 7.73 -16.96 -19.76
N GLY A 80 7.66 -16.12 -18.72
CA GLY A 80 8.70 -15.15 -18.38
C GLY A 80 8.57 -13.79 -19.09
N GLU A 81 7.57 -13.61 -19.95
CA GLU A 81 7.35 -12.36 -20.68
C GLU A 81 5.91 -11.85 -20.51
N THR A 82 5.77 -10.53 -20.40
CA THR A 82 4.46 -9.89 -20.31
C THR A 82 3.77 -9.84 -21.67
N ASN A 83 2.67 -10.56 -21.81
CA ASN A 83 1.89 -10.62 -23.05
C ASN A 83 0.73 -9.59 -23.04
N TYR A 84 1.06 -8.29 -23.00
CA TYR A 84 0.06 -7.22 -23.03
C TYR A 84 -0.27 -6.80 -24.47
N ILE A 85 -1.47 -6.22 -24.68
CA ILE A 85 -1.95 -5.74 -26.00
C ILE A 85 -0.99 -4.73 -26.67
N THR A 86 -0.22 -4.00 -25.87
CA THR A 86 0.75 -3.00 -26.38
C THR A 86 2.12 -3.61 -26.70
N HIS A 87 2.35 -4.89 -26.41
CA HIS A 87 3.66 -5.57 -26.51
C HIS A 87 4.78 -4.88 -25.71
N THR A 88 4.40 -4.11 -24.69
CA THR A 88 5.31 -3.46 -23.74
C THR A 88 4.77 -3.69 -22.33
N ASN A 89 5.50 -3.29 -21.28
CA ASN A 89 5.00 -3.35 -19.91
C ASN A 89 3.84 -2.38 -19.59
N LYS A 90 3.22 -1.74 -20.60
CA LYS A 90 2.08 -0.84 -20.46
C LYS A 90 0.79 -1.54 -20.88
N PRO A 91 0.00 -2.11 -19.97
CA PRO A 91 -1.11 -2.98 -20.36
C PRO A 91 -2.21 -2.25 -21.15
N PHE A 92 -2.38 -0.94 -20.92
CA PHE A 92 -3.48 -0.17 -21.49
C PHE A 92 -2.99 0.83 -22.54
N PRO A 93 -3.37 0.70 -23.82
CA PRO A 93 -2.96 1.65 -24.85
C PRO A 93 -3.49 3.07 -24.60
N GLY A 94 -4.69 3.20 -24.01
CA GLY A 94 -5.30 4.49 -23.67
C GLY A 94 -4.74 5.16 -22.41
N ASN A 95 -3.89 4.48 -21.64
CA ASN A 95 -3.24 5.04 -20.45
C ASN A 95 -1.74 4.68 -20.44
N PRO A 96 -0.91 5.46 -21.15
CA PRO A 96 0.53 5.17 -21.26
C PRO A 96 1.33 5.45 -19.97
N LEU A 97 0.70 6.06 -18.96
CA LEU A 97 1.32 6.35 -17.65
C LEU A 97 1.34 5.11 -16.77
N TYR A 98 0.31 4.25 -16.86
CA TYR A 98 0.26 3.01 -16.09
C TYR A 98 1.18 1.94 -16.69
N ARG A 99 2.04 1.37 -15.84
CA ARG A 99 2.99 0.31 -16.17
C ARG A 99 2.80 -0.86 -15.22
N SER A 100 3.06 -2.06 -15.73
CA SER A 100 3.18 -3.27 -14.93
C SER A 100 4.60 -3.32 -14.35
N ASP A 101 4.71 -2.93 -13.09
CA ASP A 101 5.95 -2.98 -12.34
C ASP A 101 6.27 -4.43 -11.93
N PRO A 102 7.56 -4.79 -11.80
CA PRO A 102 7.94 -6.14 -11.46
C PRO A 102 7.51 -6.52 -10.04
N ILE A 103 7.19 -7.79 -9.82
CA ILE A 103 6.93 -8.35 -8.48
C ILE A 103 8.18 -9.04 -7.92
N LEU A 104 8.18 -9.39 -6.64
CA LEU A 104 9.28 -10.13 -6.01
C LEU A 104 9.23 -11.61 -6.39
N SER A 105 10.37 -12.22 -6.75
CA SER A 105 10.44 -13.66 -6.96
C SER A 105 10.20 -14.45 -5.66
N GLU A 106 9.86 -15.74 -5.79
CA GLU A 106 9.71 -16.66 -4.65
C GLU A 106 11.00 -16.75 -3.82
N ASP A 107 12.15 -16.78 -4.48
CA ASP A 107 13.44 -16.83 -3.80
C ASP A 107 13.74 -15.53 -3.06
N MET A 108 13.44 -14.38 -3.69
CA MET A 108 13.68 -13.07 -3.10
C MET A 108 12.79 -12.82 -1.87
N ARG A 109 11.52 -13.23 -1.88
CA ARG A 109 10.64 -13.12 -0.70
C ARG A 109 11.11 -14.04 0.44
N ASN A 110 11.59 -15.25 0.13
CA ASN A 110 12.11 -16.20 1.13
C ASN A 110 13.42 -15.68 1.73
N GLU A 111 14.28 -15.05 0.91
CA GLU A 111 15.49 -14.37 1.36
C GLU A 111 15.16 -13.24 2.32
N ILE A 112 14.24 -12.34 1.95
CA ILE A 112 13.81 -11.22 2.78
C ILE A 112 13.29 -11.72 4.14
N HIS A 113 12.47 -12.76 4.12
CA HIS A 113 11.97 -13.40 5.34
C HIS A 113 13.13 -13.91 6.20
N ARG A 114 14.04 -14.72 5.66
CA ARG A 114 15.19 -15.27 6.38
C ARG A 114 16.07 -14.18 7.00
N GLN A 115 16.30 -13.08 6.29
CA GLN A 115 17.11 -11.95 6.77
C GLN A 115 16.49 -11.26 7.98
N VAL A 116 15.16 -11.12 8.01
CA VAL A 116 14.45 -10.47 9.11
C VAL A 116 14.25 -11.43 10.29
N THR A 117 13.81 -12.66 10.04
CA THR A 117 13.39 -13.60 11.10
C THR A 117 14.54 -14.42 11.66
N VAL A 118 15.41 -14.96 10.80
CA VAL A 118 16.52 -15.83 11.22
C VAL A 118 17.75 -15.01 11.56
N GLN A 119 18.11 -14.05 10.71
CA GLN A 119 19.31 -13.22 10.91
C GLN A 119 19.07 -11.97 11.78
N ASN A 120 17.83 -11.76 12.24
CA ASN A 120 17.43 -10.62 13.08
C ASN A 120 17.86 -9.24 12.52
N LYS A 121 17.94 -9.10 11.18
CA LYS A 121 18.21 -7.80 10.58
C LYS A 121 16.98 -6.92 10.67
N SER A 122 17.19 -5.63 10.89
CA SER A 122 16.10 -4.67 10.90
C SER A 122 15.44 -4.56 9.52
N VAL A 123 14.12 -4.35 9.51
CA VAL A 123 13.33 -4.14 8.27
C VAL A 123 13.94 -3.03 7.41
N ARG A 124 14.43 -1.98 8.06
CA ARG A 124 15.09 -0.83 7.43
C ARG A 124 16.40 -1.24 6.72
N ALA A 125 17.23 -2.07 7.36
CA ALA A 125 18.46 -2.57 6.75
C ALA A 125 18.17 -3.46 5.52
N VAL A 126 17.20 -4.37 5.63
CA VAL A 126 16.79 -5.27 4.53
C VAL A 126 16.20 -4.49 3.37
N SER A 127 15.40 -3.46 3.66
CA SER A 127 14.83 -2.56 2.66
C SER A 127 15.90 -1.85 1.83
N VAL A 128 16.95 -1.31 2.46
CA VAL A 128 18.08 -0.69 1.74
C VAL A 128 18.86 -1.74 0.95
N GLN A 129 19.14 -2.90 1.55
CA GLN A 129 19.92 -3.97 0.93
C GLN A 129 19.29 -4.46 -0.38
N TYR A 130 17.98 -4.69 -0.39
CA TYR A 130 17.25 -5.22 -1.55
C TYR A 130 16.54 -4.15 -2.38
N SER A 131 16.58 -2.88 -1.98
CA SER A 131 15.85 -1.77 -2.62
C SER A 131 14.35 -2.04 -2.72
N VAL A 132 13.76 -2.47 -1.60
CA VAL A 132 12.33 -2.79 -1.44
C VAL A 132 11.76 -1.90 -0.35
N ASP A 133 10.58 -1.33 -0.52
CA ASP A 133 9.94 -0.46 0.49
C ASP A 133 9.75 -1.21 1.82
N MET A 134 10.02 -0.54 2.95
CA MET A 134 9.81 -1.06 4.30
C MET A 134 8.41 -1.64 4.50
N ARG A 135 7.39 -0.98 3.92
CA ARG A 135 5.99 -1.46 3.98
C ARG A 135 5.83 -2.80 3.27
N ARG A 136 6.50 -2.98 2.13
CA ARG A 136 6.49 -4.23 1.36
C ARG A 136 7.28 -5.32 2.08
N VAL A 137 8.45 -5.02 2.64
CA VAL A 137 9.24 -5.97 3.45
C VAL A 137 8.39 -6.51 4.61
N ALA A 138 7.71 -5.65 5.36
CA ALA A 138 6.84 -6.08 6.46
C ALA A 138 5.63 -6.92 5.99
N ALA A 139 5.09 -6.64 4.80
CA ALA A 139 4.03 -7.47 4.21
C ALA A 139 4.56 -8.84 3.79
N VAL A 140 5.73 -8.90 3.15
CA VAL A 140 6.39 -10.15 2.74
C VAL A 140 6.62 -11.05 3.94
N VAL A 141 7.22 -10.54 5.02
CA VAL A 141 7.46 -11.32 6.23
C VAL A 141 6.15 -11.91 6.77
N ARG A 142 5.07 -11.11 6.86
CA ARG A 142 3.77 -11.60 7.34
C ARG A 142 3.15 -12.67 6.44
N LEU A 143 3.24 -12.51 5.12
CA LEU A 143 2.66 -13.47 4.17
C LEU A 143 3.46 -14.77 4.10
N VAL A 144 4.79 -14.71 4.22
CA VAL A 144 5.64 -15.91 4.27
C VAL A 144 5.43 -16.68 5.57
N GLU A 145 5.29 -15.99 6.71
CA GLU A 145 4.90 -16.62 7.98
C GLU A 145 3.55 -17.33 7.90
N LEU A 146 2.55 -16.68 7.29
CA LEU A 146 1.25 -17.29 7.05
C LEU A 146 1.36 -18.54 6.15
N GLU A 147 2.18 -18.48 5.10
CA GLU A 147 2.42 -19.62 4.23
C GLU A 147 3.08 -20.78 4.98
N ASN A 148 4.06 -20.49 5.84
CA ASN A 148 4.70 -21.50 6.69
C ASN A 148 3.70 -22.15 7.64
N GLN A 149 2.84 -21.36 8.31
CA GLN A 149 1.76 -21.87 9.14
C GLN A 149 0.77 -22.74 8.35
N MET A 150 0.45 -22.38 7.10
CA MET A 150 -0.41 -23.20 6.25
C MET A 150 0.24 -24.54 5.91
N LYS A 151 1.55 -24.56 5.65
CA LYS A 151 2.33 -25.79 5.41
C LYS A 151 2.35 -26.67 6.66
N GLU A 152 2.59 -26.10 7.84
CA GLU A 152 2.56 -26.81 9.13
C GLU A 152 1.18 -27.42 9.40
N GLN A 153 0.11 -26.72 9.04
CA GLN A 153 -1.27 -27.20 9.15
C GLN A 153 -1.65 -28.20 8.04
N GLY A 154 -0.75 -28.51 7.09
CA GLY A 154 -1.01 -29.42 5.98
C GLY A 154 -2.05 -28.90 4.96
N LYS A 155 -2.27 -27.58 4.89
CA LYS A 155 -3.21 -27.00 3.92
C LYS A 155 -2.64 -27.02 2.51
N SER A 156 -3.49 -27.29 1.52
CA SER A 156 -3.08 -27.27 0.11
C SER A 156 -2.79 -25.86 -0.36
N LEU A 157 -1.61 -25.67 -0.95
CA LEU A 157 -1.19 -24.39 -1.55
C LEU A 157 -1.54 -24.35 -3.03
N ALA A 158 -1.91 -23.18 -3.53
CA ALA A 158 -2.26 -22.95 -4.93
C ALA A 158 -1.01 -22.81 -5.84
N LEU A 159 -0.08 -23.77 -5.77
CA LEU A 159 1.21 -23.70 -6.48
C LEU A 159 1.11 -23.66 -8.01
N PRO A 160 0.22 -24.42 -8.69
CA PRO A 160 0.07 -24.30 -10.14
C PRO A 160 -0.39 -22.91 -10.56
N TYR A 161 -1.27 -22.30 -9.77
CA TYR A 161 -1.75 -20.94 -9.99
C TYR A 161 -0.62 -19.92 -9.79
N ALA A 162 0.10 -20.00 -8.67
CA ALA A 162 1.19 -19.08 -8.37
C ALA A 162 2.28 -19.09 -9.47
N ARG A 163 2.68 -20.27 -9.93
CA ARG A 163 3.66 -20.42 -11.02
C ARG A 163 3.20 -19.78 -12.32
N ALA A 164 1.97 -20.05 -12.75
CA ALA A 164 1.41 -19.45 -13.95
C ALA A 164 1.36 -17.92 -13.88
N ILE A 165 1.03 -17.34 -12.71
CA ILE A 165 1.04 -15.88 -12.52
C ILE A 165 2.45 -15.32 -12.59
N HIS A 166 3.44 -15.95 -11.93
CA HIS A 166 4.84 -15.52 -12.00
C HIS A 166 5.43 -15.56 -13.41
N GLU A 167 4.93 -16.45 -14.26
CA GLU A 167 5.30 -16.50 -15.68
C GLU A 167 4.66 -15.39 -16.54
N MET A 168 3.55 -14.79 -16.10
CA MET A 168 2.81 -13.77 -16.85
C MET A 168 3.22 -12.32 -16.54
N VAL A 169 3.89 -12.10 -15.41
CA VAL A 169 4.23 -10.76 -14.90
C VAL A 169 5.74 -10.59 -14.79
N PRO A 170 6.27 -9.36 -14.87
CA PRO A 170 7.71 -9.16 -14.72
C PRO A 170 8.13 -9.47 -13.28
N VAL A 171 9.30 -10.10 -13.10
CA VAL A 171 9.79 -10.53 -11.79
C VAL A 171 11.15 -9.89 -11.51
N THR A 172 11.35 -9.50 -10.25
CA THR A 172 12.66 -9.14 -9.70
C THR A 172 13.23 -10.36 -9.01
N HIS A 173 14.28 -10.91 -9.59
CA HIS A 173 14.98 -12.06 -9.04
C HIS A 173 15.88 -11.64 -7.87
N LEU A 174 16.24 -12.63 -7.05
CA LEU A 174 17.24 -12.42 -6.01
C LEU A 174 18.58 -12.08 -6.67
N ARG A 175 19.24 -11.02 -6.19
CA ARG A 175 20.51 -10.55 -6.77
C ARG A 175 21.55 -11.67 -6.75
N GLU A 176 22.00 -12.08 -7.92
CA GLU A 176 23.25 -12.83 -8.07
C GLU A 176 24.45 -11.88 -8.04
N HIS A 177 25.65 -12.41 -7.84
CA HIS A 177 26.87 -11.68 -7.44
C HIS A 177 27.33 -10.58 -8.43
N ASP A 178 26.71 -10.48 -9.62
CA ASP A 178 27.05 -9.53 -10.68
C ASP A 178 25.90 -8.59 -11.12
N ASP A 179 24.70 -8.70 -10.52
CA ASP A 179 23.56 -7.83 -10.83
C ASP A 179 23.68 -6.46 -10.16
N ARG A 180 24.67 -5.70 -10.61
CA ARG A 180 24.90 -4.33 -10.19
C ARG A 180 23.78 -3.45 -10.77
N ARG A 181 22.77 -3.16 -9.95
CA ARG A 181 21.91 -1.94 -9.97
C ARG A 181 20.44 -2.09 -10.37
N LYS A 182 19.82 -3.28 -10.40
CA LYS A 182 18.34 -3.30 -10.48
C LYS A 182 17.74 -3.08 -9.08
N SER A 183 17.18 -1.90 -8.87
CA SER A 183 16.30 -1.62 -7.72
C SER A 183 14.91 -2.15 -8.01
N HIS A 184 14.26 -2.77 -7.03
CA HIS A 184 12.89 -3.26 -7.19
C HIS A 184 11.90 -2.08 -7.25
N GLU A 185 12.02 -1.15 -6.31
CA GLU A 185 11.21 0.08 -6.25
C GLU A 185 11.98 1.23 -5.59
N THR A 186 11.41 2.44 -5.62
CA THR A 186 11.97 3.59 -4.91
C THR A 186 11.69 3.48 -3.42
N ILE A 187 12.74 3.48 -2.61
CA ILE A 187 12.63 3.35 -1.14
C ILE A 187 12.55 4.70 -0.40
N ASN A 188 12.85 5.81 -1.09
CA ASN A 188 12.91 7.15 -0.52
C ASN A 188 11.75 8.06 -0.94
N ASP A 189 10.68 7.49 -1.49
CA ASP A 189 9.52 8.26 -1.90
C ASP A 189 8.83 8.92 -0.71
N LEU A 190 8.61 10.22 -0.82
CA LEU A 190 7.99 11.04 0.20
C LEU A 190 6.57 11.41 -0.24
N PRO A 191 5.52 11.10 0.55
CA PRO A 191 4.19 11.59 0.30
C PRO A 191 4.14 13.12 0.30
N VAL A 192 3.47 13.70 -0.70
CA VAL A 192 3.25 15.15 -0.77
C VAL A 192 2.39 15.59 0.42
N HIS A 193 2.85 16.61 1.13
CA HIS A 193 2.16 17.15 2.30
C HIS A 193 1.34 18.37 1.87
N ARG A 194 0.10 18.52 2.37
CA ARG A 194 -0.79 19.61 1.94
C ARG A 194 -0.19 21.02 2.09
N LEU A 195 0.62 21.22 3.13
CA LEU A 195 1.32 22.49 3.36
C LEU A 195 2.33 22.85 2.24
N THR A 196 2.77 21.88 1.44
CA THR A 196 3.69 22.12 0.32
C THR A 196 2.98 22.35 -1.02
N ASP A 197 1.65 22.31 -1.07
CA ASP A 197 0.86 22.52 -2.28
C ASP A 197 0.89 23.99 -2.78
N PRO A 198 0.86 25.02 -1.90
CA PRO A 198 0.89 26.40 -2.35
C PRO A 198 2.22 26.80 -2.99
N GLN A 199 2.16 27.59 -4.07
CA GLN A 199 3.33 28.26 -4.64
C GLN A 199 3.67 29.50 -3.79
N ILE A 200 4.89 29.55 -3.25
CA ILE A 200 5.34 30.63 -2.37
C ILE A 200 6.64 31.23 -2.91
N PHE A 201 6.64 32.55 -3.10
CA PHE A 201 7.85 33.35 -3.32
C PHE A 201 8.14 34.13 -2.04
N TYR A 202 9.04 33.59 -1.21
CA TYR A 202 9.31 34.15 0.13
C TYR A 202 10.45 35.19 0.05
N PRO A 203 10.20 36.47 0.35
CA PRO A 203 11.23 37.49 0.30
C PRO A 203 12.24 37.29 1.44
N VAL A 204 13.52 37.26 1.09
CA VAL A 204 14.64 37.11 2.02
C VAL A 204 15.71 38.16 1.73
N SER A 205 16.59 38.41 2.70
CA SER A 205 17.80 39.22 2.47
C SER A 205 18.64 38.61 1.35
N GLU A 206 19.30 39.45 0.55
CA GLU A 206 20.21 39.05 -0.52
C GLU A 206 21.34 38.12 -0.06
N SER A 207 21.77 38.27 1.19
CA SER A 207 22.84 37.50 1.81
C SER A 207 22.35 36.28 2.60
N ARG A 208 21.04 36.05 2.67
CA ARG A 208 20.48 34.96 3.48
C ARG A 208 20.64 33.61 2.76
N GLN A 209 21.26 32.67 3.45
CA GLN A 209 21.29 31.27 3.03
C GLN A 209 19.95 30.59 3.35
N PHE A 210 19.12 30.37 2.32
CA PHE A 210 17.80 29.76 2.48
C PHE A 210 17.87 28.24 2.28
N ASN A 211 17.65 27.48 3.36
CA ASN A 211 17.82 26.02 3.38
C ASN A 211 16.48 25.24 3.45
N ARG A 212 16.54 23.90 3.44
CA ARG A 212 15.35 23.04 3.49
C ARG A 212 14.58 23.13 4.81
N ILE A 213 15.24 23.49 5.91
CA ILE A 213 14.61 23.71 7.21
C ILE A 213 13.78 25.00 7.15
N ASP A 214 14.36 26.07 6.63
CA ASP A 214 13.68 27.35 6.40
C ASP A 214 12.48 27.19 5.48
N ALA A 215 12.62 26.43 4.37
CA ALA A 215 11.51 26.13 3.48
C ALA A 215 10.34 25.43 4.21
N GLY A 216 10.64 24.41 5.03
CA GLY A 216 9.63 23.74 5.86
C GLY A 216 8.91 24.69 6.82
N ARG A 217 9.64 25.63 7.42
CA ARG A 217 9.07 26.66 8.29
C ARG A 217 8.18 27.63 7.53
N VAL A 218 8.59 28.08 6.35
CA VAL A 218 7.79 28.95 5.47
C VAL A 218 6.46 28.28 5.10
N PHE A 219 6.48 26.99 4.73
CA PHE A 219 5.25 26.25 4.45
C PHE A 219 4.31 26.12 5.65
N SER A 220 4.84 26.17 6.88
CA SER A 220 4.06 26.18 8.11
C SER A 220 3.73 27.58 8.63
N ALA A 221 4.06 28.64 7.90
CA ALA A 221 3.97 30.02 8.39
C ALA A 221 4.69 30.22 9.75
N ALA A 222 5.74 29.43 10.00
CA ALA A 222 6.54 29.51 11.21
C ALA A 222 7.59 30.61 11.07
N PRO A 223 7.85 31.41 12.12
CA PRO A 223 8.91 32.41 12.10
C PRO A 223 10.27 31.78 11.77
N ALA A 224 11.16 32.53 11.13
CA ALA A 224 12.53 32.09 10.89
C ALA A 224 13.22 31.68 12.19
N LEU A 225 14.13 30.69 12.11
CA LEU A 225 14.95 30.32 13.25
C LEU A 225 15.92 31.46 13.61
N ARG A 226 16.26 31.56 14.89
CA ARG A 226 17.34 32.47 15.33
C ARG A 226 18.65 32.06 14.68
N ASN A 227 19.43 33.04 14.20
CA ASN A 227 20.67 32.82 13.43
C ASN A 227 21.60 31.77 14.08
N GLN A 228 21.96 31.92 15.35
CA GLN A 228 22.83 30.95 16.07
C GLN A 228 22.30 29.51 16.01
N ARG A 229 20.98 29.32 16.13
CA ARG A 229 20.37 28.00 16.07
C ARG A 229 20.32 27.47 14.65
N ALA A 230 20.04 28.33 13.67
CA ALA A 230 20.06 27.97 12.26
C ALA A 230 21.46 27.52 11.82
N GLU A 231 22.49 28.30 12.18
CA GLU A 231 23.91 28.00 11.94
C GLU A 231 24.33 26.67 12.58
N TRP A 232 23.92 26.40 13.82
CA TRP A 232 24.23 25.13 14.48
C TRP A 232 23.59 23.92 13.78
N LEU A 233 22.32 24.04 13.39
CA LEU A 233 21.58 22.97 12.69
C LEU A 233 22.18 22.69 11.31
N GLU A 234 22.66 23.73 10.65
CA GLU A 234 23.34 23.65 9.36
C GLU A 234 24.72 23.00 9.48
N ALA A 235 25.50 23.38 10.50
CA ALA A 235 26.81 22.80 10.77
C ALA A 235 26.73 21.31 11.14
N ASN A 236 25.62 20.88 11.77
CA ASN A 236 25.43 19.51 12.27
C ASN A 236 24.15 18.86 11.71
N PRO A 237 24.08 18.60 10.39
CA PRO A 237 22.86 18.15 9.75
C PRO A 237 22.48 16.72 10.18
N ASP A 238 23.48 15.89 10.53
CA ASP A 238 23.25 14.51 10.95
C ASP A 238 22.70 14.42 12.37
N GLU A 239 23.24 15.22 13.30
CA GLU A 239 22.71 15.34 14.65
C GLU A 239 21.30 15.94 14.64
N THR A 240 21.06 16.92 13.76
CA THR A 240 19.74 17.52 13.56
C THR A 240 18.69 16.47 13.18
N ILE A 241 18.97 15.66 12.15
CA ILE A 241 18.04 14.61 11.71
C ILE A 241 17.88 13.55 12.79
N ARG A 242 18.98 13.14 13.44
CA ARG A 242 18.95 12.18 14.55
C ARG A 242 18.06 12.65 15.70
N ARG A 243 18.21 13.90 16.13
CA ARG A 243 17.40 14.49 17.21
C ARG A 243 15.92 14.53 16.87
N ILE A 244 15.60 14.91 15.63
CA ILE A 244 14.22 14.96 15.12
C ILE A 244 13.60 13.54 15.09
N THR A 245 14.33 12.56 14.58
CA THR A 245 13.81 11.21 14.34
C THR A 245 13.84 10.30 15.58
N GLN A 246 14.89 10.38 16.40
CA GLN A 246 15.19 9.45 17.49
C GLN A 246 14.91 10.00 18.89
N GLU A 247 15.15 11.27 19.16
CA GLU A 247 15.09 11.79 20.53
C GLU A 247 13.74 12.44 20.88
N SER A 248 13.11 13.12 19.93
CA SER A 248 11.93 13.94 20.23
C SER A 248 10.90 14.07 19.08
N PRO A 249 10.42 12.96 18.50
CA PRO A 249 9.38 13.04 17.47
C PRO A 249 8.06 13.66 17.97
N ALA A 250 7.84 13.67 19.29
CA ALA A 250 6.64 14.26 19.92
C ALA A 250 6.77 15.77 20.21
N ASN A 251 7.98 16.34 20.17
CA ASN A 251 8.23 17.75 20.51
C ASN A 251 8.57 18.57 19.25
N ILE A 252 7.87 18.31 18.16
CA ILE A 252 7.94 19.19 16.99
C ILE A 252 7.29 20.51 17.38
N GLU A 253 7.98 21.61 17.06
CA GLU A 253 7.46 22.96 17.28
C GLU A 253 6.07 23.09 16.66
N LYS A 254 5.18 23.79 17.36
CA LYS A 254 3.84 24.08 16.87
C LYS A 254 3.64 25.57 16.72
N VAL A 255 2.83 25.94 15.74
CA VAL A 255 2.47 27.31 15.40
C VAL A 255 0.96 27.42 15.24
N GLY A 256 0.42 28.63 15.41
CA GLY A 256 -1.02 28.87 15.44
C GLY A 256 -1.57 29.04 16.87
N LYS A 257 -2.89 29.16 16.99
CA LYS A 257 -3.60 29.34 18.26
C LYS A 257 -4.87 28.50 18.28
N GLY A 258 -5.18 27.91 19.43
CA GLY A 258 -6.41 27.14 19.63
C GLY A 258 -6.52 25.97 18.65
N ASP A 259 -7.62 25.93 17.91
CA ASP A 259 -7.93 24.83 16.97
C ASP A 259 -7.10 24.89 15.67
N GLU A 260 -6.47 26.03 15.36
CA GLU A 260 -5.58 26.23 14.20
C GLU A 260 -4.11 25.89 14.50
N GLU A 261 -3.83 25.36 15.71
CA GLU A 261 -2.49 24.93 16.10
C GLU A 261 -2.05 23.71 15.27
N HIS A 262 -0.93 23.83 14.56
CA HIS A 262 -0.36 22.75 13.76
C HIS A 262 1.16 22.65 13.92
N GLN A 263 1.71 21.49 13.62
CA GLN A 263 3.15 21.23 13.70
C GLN A 263 3.90 21.89 12.55
N VAL A 264 5.07 22.43 12.85
CA VAL A 264 6.01 22.93 11.84
C VAL A 264 6.49 21.78 10.96
N LEU A 265 6.44 21.98 9.65
CA LEU A 265 6.77 20.97 8.66
C LEU A 265 8.27 20.69 8.70
N LEU A 266 8.60 19.43 8.96
CA LEU A 266 9.98 18.94 8.94
C LEU A 266 10.55 18.97 7.50
N PRO A 267 11.87 19.19 7.35
CA PRO A 267 12.52 19.07 6.04
C PRO A 267 12.34 17.66 5.46
N ALA A 268 12.41 17.54 4.13
CA ALA A 268 12.28 16.25 3.45
C ALA A 268 13.25 15.19 4.00
N ASP A 269 14.48 15.60 4.28
CA ASP A 269 15.57 14.77 4.82
C ASP A 269 15.21 14.02 6.11
N ALA A 270 14.34 14.60 6.95
CA ALA A 270 13.88 13.98 8.19
C ALA A 270 12.58 13.17 8.02
N ARG A 271 11.83 13.40 6.94
CA ARG A 271 10.54 12.75 6.66
C ARG A 271 10.67 11.49 5.80
N ILE A 272 11.78 11.32 5.08
CA ILE A 272 12.01 10.11 4.27
C ILE A 272 12.05 8.84 5.14
N PRO A 273 11.72 7.66 4.59
CA PRO A 273 11.79 6.39 5.34
C PRO A 273 13.21 5.99 5.79
N HIS A 274 14.24 6.41 5.03
CA HIS A 274 15.65 6.05 5.28
C HIS A 274 16.56 7.27 5.54
N PRO A 275 16.36 8.02 6.64
CA PRO A 275 17.17 9.21 6.95
C PRO A 275 18.66 8.89 7.15
N HIS A 276 18.98 7.73 7.73
CA HIS A 276 20.34 7.22 7.91
C HIS A 276 21.15 7.08 6.60
N MET A 277 20.49 6.93 5.44
CA MET A 277 21.18 6.86 4.15
C MET A 277 21.82 8.20 3.77
N ILE A 278 21.20 9.33 4.13
CA ILE A 278 21.75 10.66 3.88
C ILE A 278 23.10 10.79 4.59
N THR A 279 23.13 10.42 5.87
CA THR A 279 24.37 10.49 6.64
C THR A 279 25.40 9.46 6.18
N HIS A 280 24.98 8.27 5.77
CA HIS A 280 25.90 7.30 5.16
C HIS A 280 26.57 7.87 3.91
N GLU A 281 25.80 8.53 3.05
CA GLU A 281 26.31 9.18 1.84
C GLU A 281 27.26 10.34 2.18
N ARG A 282 26.93 11.15 3.19
CA ARG A 282 27.85 12.19 3.70
C ARG A 282 29.17 11.60 4.17
N ASN A 283 29.13 10.57 5.02
CA ASN A 283 30.33 9.88 5.51
C ASN A 283 31.15 9.28 4.35
N ARG A 284 30.49 8.76 3.31
CA ARG A 284 31.14 8.26 2.10
C ARG A 284 31.92 9.35 1.37
N LEU A 285 31.36 10.55 1.29
CA LEU A 285 31.99 11.69 0.62
C LEU A 285 33.15 12.29 1.44
N THR A 286 33.01 12.36 2.77
CA THR A 286 34.00 12.99 3.66
C THR A 286 35.13 12.05 4.05
N ILE A 287 34.80 10.88 4.62
CA ILE A 287 35.75 9.92 5.19
C ILE A 287 36.01 8.76 4.22
N GLY A 288 35.01 8.40 3.40
CA GLY A 288 35.02 7.18 2.60
C GLY A 288 36.09 7.10 1.50
N LYS A 289 36.76 8.21 1.16
CA LYS A 289 37.94 8.19 0.27
C LYS A 289 39.19 7.66 0.97
N THR A 290 39.33 7.92 2.26
CA THR A 290 40.48 7.50 3.07
C THR A 290 40.18 6.19 3.79
N GLU A 291 39.05 6.12 4.51
CA GLU A 291 38.70 5.00 5.39
C GLU A 291 37.32 4.39 5.06
N PRO A 292 37.20 3.58 3.98
CA PRO A 292 35.94 2.92 3.63
C PRO A 292 35.40 1.97 4.69
N ALA A 293 36.29 1.37 5.50
CA ALA A 293 35.92 0.45 6.57
C ALA A 293 35.20 1.19 7.70
N GLU A 294 35.69 2.37 8.08
CA GLU A 294 35.08 3.23 9.10
C GLU A 294 33.66 3.66 8.69
N VAL A 295 33.45 4.00 7.42
CA VAL A 295 32.11 4.36 6.92
C VAL A 295 31.12 3.21 7.07
N ARG A 296 31.54 1.98 6.75
CA ARG A 296 30.71 0.77 6.92
C ARG A 296 30.40 0.49 8.39
N GLN A 297 31.37 0.70 9.26
CA GLN A 297 31.20 0.53 10.70
C GLN A 297 30.19 1.54 11.26
N LYS A 298 30.40 2.84 11.00
CA LYS A 298 29.47 3.91 11.41
C LYS A 298 28.04 3.68 10.91
N TYR A 299 27.91 3.15 9.70
CA TYR A 299 26.60 2.80 9.14
C TYR A 299 25.90 1.69 9.92
N ARG A 300 26.65 0.62 10.26
CA ARG A 300 26.14 -0.51 11.01
C ARG A 300 25.73 -0.10 12.43
N GLU A 301 26.61 0.62 13.12
CA GLU A 301 26.35 1.15 14.47
C GLU A 301 25.09 2.03 14.48
N ARG A 302 24.88 2.86 13.46
CA ARG A 302 23.66 3.69 13.36
C ARG A 302 22.40 2.84 13.21
N LEU A 303 22.41 1.84 12.34
CA LEU A 303 21.26 0.95 12.15
C LEU A 303 20.92 0.18 13.43
N GLU A 304 21.93 -0.27 14.17
CA GLU A 304 21.78 -0.94 15.45
C GLU A 304 21.17 0.00 16.50
N GLN A 305 21.69 1.23 16.62
CA GLN A 305 21.14 2.26 17.51
C GLN A 305 19.67 2.58 17.20
N GLU A 306 19.32 2.76 15.91
CA GLU A 306 17.93 2.99 15.50
C GLU A 306 17.02 1.84 15.91
N THR A 307 17.49 0.60 15.70
CA THR A 307 16.74 -0.60 16.05
C THR A 307 16.50 -0.67 17.55
N GLN A 308 17.52 -0.39 18.36
CA GLN A 308 17.41 -0.34 19.83
C GLN A 308 16.43 0.74 20.29
N VAL A 309 16.49 1.95 19.70
CA VAL A 309 15.57 3.05 20.02
C VAL A 309 14.12 2.67 19.70
N GLU A 310 13.88 2.02 18.56
CA GLU A 310 12.53 1.56 18.17
C GLU A 310 12.00 0.47 19.11
N LEU A 311 12.84 -0.49 19.52
CA LEU A 311 12.49 -1.52 20.49
C LEU A 311 12.11 -0.91 21.85
N GLN A 312 12.97 -0.04 22.39
CA GLN A 312 12.69 0.66 23.66
C GLN A 312 11.40 1.48 23.59
N ARG A 313 11.12 2.13 22.45
CA ARG A 313 9.86 2.87 22.25
C ARG A 313 8.64 1.94 22.28
N LYS A 314 8.73 0.78 21.63
CA LYS A 314 7.66 -0.22 21.60
C LYS A 314 7.40 -0.78 23.00
N GLU A 315 8.45 -1.13 23.74
CA GLU A 315 8.36 -1.62 25.13
C GLU A 315 7.73 -0.57 26.04
N ARG A 316 8.22 0.68 26.01
CA ARG A 316 7.65 1.79 26.79
C ARG A 316 6.18 2.03 26.46
N ALA A 317 5.80 1.91 25.18
CA ALA A 317 4.39 2.05 24.77
C ALA A 317 3.51 0.90 25.29
N GLN A 318 4.03 -0.33 25.30
CA GLN A 318 3.34 -1.50 25.86
C GLN A 318 3.20 -1.38 27.38
N GLN A 319 4.28 -1.08 28.10
CA GLN A 319 4.26 -0.85 29.55
C GLN A 319 3.28 0.27 29.92
N ARG A 320 3.25 1.37 29.17
CA ARG A 320 2.27 2.45 29.36
C ARG A 320 0.83 1.99 29.18
N LEU A 321 0.57 1.10 28.22
CA LEU A 321 -0.77 0.57 27.98
C LEU A 321 -1.19 -0.39 29.10
N GLU A 322 -0.26 -1.22 29.58
CA GLU A 322 -0.47 -2.16 30.68
C GLU A 322 -0.70 -1.42 32.00
N MET A 323 0.13 -0.42 32.33
CA MET A 323 -0.06 0.41 33.52
C MET A 323 -1.41 1.14 33.53
N LYS A 324 -1.93 1.50 32.35
CA LYS A 324 -3.22 2.19 32.22
C LYS A 324 -4.43 1.25 32.30
N THR A 325 -4.23 -0.06 32.12
CA THR A 325 -5.31 -1.04 31.99
C THR A 325 -5.27 -2.03 33.14
N GLN A 326 -6.18 -1.88 34.10
CA GLN A 326 -6.37 -2.84 35.18
C GLN A 326 -7.24 -4.01 34.68
N LYS A 327 -6.70 -5.23 34.78
CA LYS A 327 -7.43 -6.47 34.47
C LYS A 327 -7.91 -7.12 35.76
N VAL A 328 -9.20 -7.41 35.85
CA VAL A 328 -9.84 -8.04 37.02
C VAL A 328 -10.65 -9.25 36.56
N GLN A 329 -10.30 -10.43 37.04
CA GLN A 329 -11.02 -11.69 36.78
C GLN A 329 -11.48 -12.31 38.10
N PRO A 330 -12.75 -12.10 38.51
CA PRO A 330 -13.32 -12.75 39.69
C PRO A 330 -13.39 -14.27 39.51
N GLU A 331 -13.21 -15.04 40.59
CA GLU A 331 -13.12 -16.52 40.56
C GLU A 331 -14.31 -17.19 39.87
N ASN A 332 -15.53 -16.68 40.08
CA ASN A 332 -16.76 -17.22 39.49
C ASN A 332 -17.22 -16.47 38.22
N SER A 333 -16.38 -15.63 37.63
CA SER A 333 -16.75 -14.82 36.46
C SER A 333 -16.40 -15.50 35.14
N ARG A 334 -17.34 -15.45 34.20
CA ARG A 334 -17.13 -15.86 32.79
C ARG A 334 -16.28 -14.86 32.00
N PHE A 335 -16.09 -13.66 32.52
CA PHE A 335 -15.47 -12.55 31.81
C PHE A 335 -14.28 -11.97 32.59
N GLU A 336 -13.26 -11.53 31.84
CA GLU A 336 -12.20 -10.66 32.33
C GLU A 336 -12.65 -9.21 32.11
N PHE A 337 -12.74 -8.44 33.20
CA PHE A 337 -13.05 -7.01 33.13
C PHE A 337 -11.76 -6.21 32.95
N ARG A 338 -11.75 -5.32 31.96
CA ARG A 338 -10.62 -4.43 31.67
C ARG A 338 -11.02 -2.98 31.93
N PHE A 339 -10.57 -2.43 33.04
CA PHE A 339 -10.77 -1.04 33.40
C PHE A 339 -9.61 -0.23 32.84
N THR A 340 -9.90 0.73 31.97
CA THR A 340 -8.90 1.64 31.42
C THR A 340 -9.11 3.02 32.02
N ASP A 341 -8.14 3.50 32.78
CA ASP A 341 -8.24 4.82 33.38
C ASP A 341 -8.21 5.90 32.28
N VAL A 342 -9.21 6.78 32.27
CA VAL A 342 -9.32 7.85 31.29
C VAL A 342 -9.42 9.19 32.01
N VAL A 343 -8.52 10.11 31.64
CA VAL A 343 -8.48 11.46 32.22
C VAL A 343 -9.37 12.39 31.41
N VAL A 344 -10.40 12.93 32.06
CA VAL A 344 -11.21 14.03 31.53
C VAL A 344 -10.63 15.33 32.05
N SER A 345 -9.90 16.04 31.19
CA SER A 345 -9.25 17.31 31.51
C SER A 345 -9.54 18.34 30.43
N ARG A 346 -9.26 19.61 30.71
CA ARG A 346 -9.34 20.72 29.73
C ARG A 346 -8.55 20.43 28.45
N GLU A 347 -7.51 19.60 28.52
CA GLU A 347 -6.71 19.19 27.35
C GLU A 347 -7.42 18.15 26.48
N THR A 348 -8.19 17.22 27.08
CA THR A 348 -8.91 16.18 26.33
C THR A 348 -10.25 16.69 25.81
N THR A 349 -10.98 17.48 26.61
CA THR A 349 -12.29 18.05 26.25
C THR A 349 -12.19 19.38 25.51
N GLY A 350 -11.07 20.09 25.60
CA GLY A 350 -10.91 21.43 25.05
C GLY A 350 -11.69 22.50 25.83
N LEU A 351 -11.48 23.76 25.48
CA LEU A 351 -12.14 24.91 26.12
C LEU A 351 -13.67 24.88 25.99
N THR A 352 -14.15 24.34 24.87
CA THR A 352 -15.57 24.33 24.47
C THR A 352 -16.27 23.00 24.75
N GLY A 353 -15.56 22.02 25.33
CA GLY A 353 -16.06 20.64 25.47
C GLY A 353 -16.11 19.84 24.15
N ARG A 354 -15.64 20.41 23.03
CA ARG A 354 -15.69 19.81 21.69
C ARG A 354 -14.42 19.06 21.26
N GLY A 355 -13.47 18.84 22.18
CA GLY A 355 -12.17 18.20 21.91
C GLY A 355 -12.29 16.77 21.39
N HIS A 356 -11.56 16.43 20.33
CA HIS A 356 -11.68 15.15 19.60
C HIS A 356 -11.18 13.91 20.37
N LYS A 357 -10.41 14.11 21.46
CA LYS A 357 -9.82 13.02 22.28
C LYS A 357 -10.65 12.67 23.52
N ALA A 358 -11.73 13.40 23.79
CA ALA A 358 -12.55 13.19 24.98
C ALA A 358 -13.24 11.81 24.95
N PRO A 359 -13.18 11.03 26.04
CA PRO A 359 -13.95 9.80 26.17
C PRO A 359 -15.45 10.10 26.40
N GLY A 360 -16.32 9.16 26.04
CA GLY A 360 -17.77 9.22 26.29
C GLY A 360 -18.63 9.63 25.08
N ARG A 361 -19.95 9.59 25.26
CA ARG A 361 -20.92 9.99 24.24
C ARG A 361 -21.24 11.48 24.39
N ARG A 362 -21.13 12.25 23.29
CA ARG A 362 -21.42 13.69 23.30
C ARG A 362 -22.93 13.96 23.48
N TYR A 363 -23.25 14.96 24.29
CA TYR A 363 -24.62 15.48 24.47
C TYR A 363 -24.98 16.51 23.39
N GLY A 364 -26.28 16.70 23.13
CA GLY A 364 -26.76 17.71 22.18
C GLY A 364 -26.51 17.38 20.69
N VAL A 365 -26.21 16.12 20.36
CA VAL A 365 -25.99 15.66 18.98
C VAL A 365 -27.01 14.57 18.62
N PRO A 366 -27.95 14.81 17.68
CA PRO A 366 -28.92 13.81 17.26
C PRO A 366 -28.25 12.66 16.49
N SER A 367 -28.95 11.53 16.34
CA SER A 367 -28.43 10.42 15.53
C SER A 367 -28.18 10.87 14.09
N SER A 368 -27.03 10.46 13.53
CA SER A 368 -26.67 10.70 12.13
C SER A 368 -27.11 9.57 11.19
N ASP A 369 -27.95 8.63 11.64
CA ASP A 369 -28.31 7.43 10.87
C ASP A 369 -29.04 7.73 9.54
N ARG A 370 -29.74 8.86 9.46
CA ARG A 370 -30.46 9.33 8.27
C ARG A 370 -29.59 10.21 7.36
N LYS A 371 -28.35 10.52 7.76
CA LYS A 371 -27.44 11.37 6.98
C LYS A 371 -26.87 10.58 5.80
N LYS A 372 -27.01 11.13 4.58
CA LYS A 372 -26.44 10.54 3.37
C LYS A 372 -24.90 10.47 3.51
N GLY A 373 -24.32 9.33 3.14
CA GLY A 373 -22.87 9.10 3.21
C GLY A 373 -22.33 8.70 4.58
N GLN A 374 -23.20 8.44 5.58
CA GLN A 374 -22.75 7.98 6.90
C GLN A 374 -22.18 6.55 6.82
N VAL A 375 -20.94 6.36 7.28
CA VAL A 375 -20.29 5.04 7.34
C VAL A 375 -20.87 4.23 8.50
N LYS A 376 -21.46 3.07 8.17
CA LYS A 376 -22.07 2.10 9.11
C LYS A 376 -21.33 0.75 9.16
N ILE A 377 -20.17 0.70 8.52
CA ILE A 377 -19.32 -0.49 8.39
C ILE A 377 -18.07 -0.29 9.27
N PRO A 378 -17.51 -1.34 9.89
CA PRO A 378 -16.27 -1.21 10.67
C PRO A 378 -15.14 -0.58 9.85
N THR A 379 -14.59 0.53 10.33
CA THR A 379 -13.49 1.25 9.66
C THR A 379 -12.10 0.77 10.07
N ARG A 380 -12.02 -0.06 11.11
CA ARG A 380 -10.77 -0.63 11.63
C ARG A 380 -11.02 -2.02 12.18
N VAL A 381 -10.29 -3.00 11.63
CA VAL A 381 -10.20 -4.36 12.17
C VAL A 381 -8.83 -4.48 12.83
N LYS A 382 -8.80 -4.81 14.12
CA LYS A 382 -7.54 -5.13 14.81
C LYS A 382 -7.29 -6.62 14.61
N VAL A 383 -6.10 -6.96 14.14
CA VAL A 383 -5.61 -8.34 13.98
C VAL A 383 -4.62 -8.62 15.09
#